data_AF-A0A5M5ZR23-F1
#
_entry.id   AF-A0A5M5ZR23-F1
#
_cell.length_a   1.000
_cell.length_b   1.000
_cell.length_c   1.000
_cell.angle_alpha   90.00
_cell.angle_beta   90.00
_cell.angle_gamma   90.00
#
_symmetry.space_group_name_H-M   'P 1'
#
loop_
_entity.id
_entity.type
_entity.pdbx_description
1 polymer ?
#
loop_
_entity_poly.entity_id
_entity_poly.type
_entity_poly.pdbx_seq_one_letter_code
_entity_poly.pdbx_strand_id
1 'polypeptide(L)'
;MDKDKFNRAMELNNKIEEYKSHKTAFESSNIKYGGKLIFTYNSMHNNVPLKKEIIGKNFLHNYMYALDSKIKTLQKEFDEL
;
A
#
# COMPACT_ATOMS: atom_id res chain seq x y z
N MET A 1 20.55 -17.71 -17.30
CA MET A 1 19.77 -16.64 -16.66
C MET A 1 20.57 -16.17 -15.47
N ASP A 2 20.91 -14.88 -15.43
CA ASP A 2 21.74 -14.33 -14.36
C ASP A 2 21.01 -14.48 -13.02
N LYS A 3 21.65 -15.15 -12.06
CA LYS A 3 21.03 -15.52 -10.76
C LYS A 3 20.58 -14.28 -10.01
N ASP A 4 21.33 -13.19 -10.14
CA ASP A 4 21.03 -11.92 -9.49
C ASP A 4 19.82 -11.23 -10.12
N LYS A 5 19.69 -11.32 -11.45
CA LYS A 5 18.52 -10.82 -12.17
C LYS A 5 17.26 -11.58 -11.78
N PHE A 6 17.34 -12.90 -11.63
CA PHE A 6 16.21 -13.72 -11.19
C PHE A 6 15.79 -13.40 -9.75
N ASN A 7 16.77 -13.29 -8.82
CA ASN A 7 16.49 -12.94 -7.43
C ASN A 7 15.82 -11.56 -7.32
N ARG A 8 16.32 -10.56 -8.06
CA ARG A 8 15.75 -9.21 -8.08
C ARG A 8 14.34 -9.17 -8.65
N ALA A 9 14.08 -9.91 -9.72
CA ALA A 9 12.73 -10.04 -10.29
C ALA A 9 11.75 -10.65 -9.27
N MET A 10 12.17 -11.70 -8.57
CA MET A 10 11.35 -12.34 -7.53
C MET A 10 11.04 -11.39 -6.36
N GLU A 11 12.02 -10.63 -5.87
CA GLU A 11 11.82 -9.63 -4.81
C GLU A 11 10.85 -8.52 -5.23
N LEU A 12 10.98 -8.01 -6.46
CA LEU A 12 10.07 -6.99 -7.00
C LEU A 12 8.65 -7.52 -7.13
N ASN A 13 8.50 -8.74 -7.67
CA ASN A 13 7.19 -9.37 -7.80
C ASN A 13 6.51 -9.55 -6.44
N ASN A 14 7.24 -10.01 -5.42
CA ASN A 14 6.71 -10.15 -4.07
C ASN A 14 6.23 -8.81 -3.49
N LYS A 15 7.00 -7.73 -3.68
CA LYS A 15 6.58 -6.39 -3.26
C LYS A 15 5.35 -5.92 -4.01
N ILE A 16 5.28 -6.13 -5.32
CA ILE A 16 4.11 -5.76 -6.14
C ILE A 16 2.85 -6.44 -5.60
N GLU A 17 2.91 -7.74 -5.33
CA GLU A 17 1.78 -8.50 -4.80
C GLU A 17 1.39 -8.05 -3.39
N GLU A 18 2.35 -7.71 -2.53
CA GLU A 18 2.07 -7.13 -1.21
C GLU A 18 1.28 -5.82 -1.33
N TYR A 19 1.71 -4.88 -2.18
CA TYR A 19 1.01 -3.62 -2.39
C TYR A 19 -0.38 -3.80 -3.03
N LYS A 20 -0.54 -4.74 -3.97
CA LYS A 20 -1.87 -5.08 -4.56
C LYS A 20 -2.82 -5.68 -3.53
N SER A 21 -2.32 -6.57 -2.68
CA SER A 21 -3.08 -7.17 -1.59
C SER A 21 -3.56 -6.09 -0.62
N HIS A 22 -2.66 -5.19 -0.20
CA HIS A 22 -2.99 -4.06 0.66
C HIS A 22 -4.04 -3.13 0.02
N LYS A 23 -3.91 -2.83 -1.28
CA LYS A 23 -4.90 -2.05 -2.02
C LYS A 23 -6.28 -2.69 -1.95
N THR A 24 -6.36 -3.99 -2.20
CA THR A 24 -7.62 -4.76 -2.17
C THR A 24 -8.25 -4.74 -0.76
N ALA A 25 -7.44 -4.93 0.28
CA ALA A 25 -7.90 -4.85 1.67
C ALA A 25 -8.43 -3.45 2.01
N PHE A 26 -7.75 -2.40 1.54
CA PHE A 26 -8.18 -1.02 1.74
C PHE A 26 -9.50 -0.71 1.02
N GLU A 27 -9.64 -1.09 -0.24
CA GLU A 27 -10.86 -0.88 -1.05
C GLU A 27 -12.07 -1.62 -0.44
N SER A 28 -11.85 -2.84 0.06
CA SER A 28 -12.91 -3.66 0.71
C SER A 28 -13.27 -3.21 2.13
N SER A 29 -12.41 -2.43 2.80
CA SER A 29 -12.62 -1.99 4.18
C SER A 29 -13.77 -1.01 4.41
N ASN A 30 -14.33 -0.43 3.34
CA ASN A 30 -15.38 0.61 3.40
C ASN A 30 -15.04 1.82 4.29
N ILE A 31 -13.75 2.04 4.60
CA ILE A 31 -13.25 3.10 5.49
C ILE A 31 -13.73 4.52 5.13
N LYS A 32 -14.08 4.75 3.86
CA LYS A 32 -14.69 6.00 3.37
C LYS A 32 -16.04 6.34 4.01
N TYR A 33 -16.75 5.36 4.56
CA TYR A 33 -18.05 5.54 5.21
C TYR A 33 -17.94 5.57 6.75
N GLY A 34 -16.72 5.55 7.29
CA GLY A 34 -16.44 5.41 8.71
C GLY A 34 -15.64 4.14 9.00
N GLY A 35 -14.85 4.14 10.07
CA GLY A 35 -14.02 2.99 10.42
C GLY A 35 -12.92 3.32 11.43
N LYS A 36 -12.20 2.29 11.85
CA LYS A 36 -11.06 2.38 12.76
C LYS A 36 -9.78 2.11 11.97
N LEU A 37 -8.84 3.05 12.01
CA LEU A 37 -7.48 2.83 11.53
C LEU A 37 -6.66 2.24 12.67
N ILE A 38 -6.09 1.06 12.44
CA ILE A 38 -5.10 0.45 13.33
C ILE A 38 -3.77 0.60 12.63
N PHE A 39 -2.89 1.40 13.21
CA PHE A 39 -1.51 1.50 12.74
C PHE A 39 -0.66 0.53 13.56
N THR A 40 0.00 -0.38 12.85
CA THR A 40 0.93 -1.34 13.43
C THR A 40 2.35 -0.93 13.04
N TYR A 41 3.16 -0.58 14.02
CA TYR A 41 4.59 -0.28 13.83
C TYR A 41 5.40 -1.04 14.87
N ASN A 42 6.39 -1.81 14.43
CA ASN A 42 7.18 -2.69 15.30
C ASN A 42 6.32 -3.53 16.26
N SER A 43 5.23 -4.12 15.74
CA SER A 43 4.27 -4.93 16.50
C SER A 43 3.45 -4.20 17.57
N MET A 44 3.56 -2.88 17.68
CA MET A 44 2.69 -2.07 18.55
C MET A 44 1.43 -1.65 17.81
N HIS A 45 0.28 -1.98 18.38
CA HIS A 45 -1.02 -1.56 17.89
C HIS A 45 -1.46 -0.28 18.59
N ASN A 46 -1.48 0.83 17.86
CA ASN A 46 -1.96 2.10 18.38
C ASN A 46 -3.38 2.36 17.89
N ASN A 47 -4.29 2.59 18.84
CA ASN A 47 -5.67 2.96 18.56
C ASN A 47 -5.82 4.47 18.69
N VAL A 48 -5.63 5.20 17.60
CA VAL A 48 -5.68 6.67 17.59
C VAL A 48 -6.94 7.15 16.88
N PRO A 49 -7.89 7.81 17.58
CA PRO A 49 -9.03 8.43 16.93
C PRO A 49 -8.56 9.65 16.15
N LEU A 50 -8.73 9.63 14.83
CA LEU A 50 -8.32 10.72 13.97
C LEU A 50 -9.43 11.77 13.86
N LYS A 51 -9.06 13.05 14.00
CA LYS A 51 -10.01 14.17 13.89
C LYS A 51 -10.34 14.39 12.41
N LYS A 52 -11.64 14.29 12.07
CA LYS A 52 -12.16 14.41 10.70
C LYS A 52 -11.74 15.71 10.00
N GLU A 53 -11.64 16.81 10.77
CA GLU A 53 -11.20 18.12 10.30
C GLU A 53 -9.75 18.11 9.80
N ILE A 54 -8.87 17.33 10.44
CA ILE A 54 -7.42 17.28 10.14
C ILE A 54 -7.11 16.22 9.11
N ILE A 55 -7.75 15.04 9.20
CA ILE A 55 -7.65 13.99 8.18
C ILE A 55 -7.95 14.56 6.78
N GLY A 56 -8.86 15.53 6.70
CA GLY A 56 -9.27 16.12 5.44
C GLY A 56 -10.11 15.13 4.61
N LYS A 57 -11.00 15.66 3.78
CA LYS A 57 -11.87 14.83 2.93
C LYS A 57 -11.08 13.92 1.97
N ASN A 58 -9.82 14.25 1.69
CA ASN A 58 -9.03 13.64 0.62
C ASN A 58 -7.93 12.69 1.12
N PHE A 59 -7.74 12.46 2.42
CA PHE A 59 -6.65 11.57 2.89
C PHE A 59 -6.70 10.18 2.27
N LEU A 60 -7.88 9.55 2.27
CA LEU A 60 -8.06 8.21 1.71
C LEU A 60 -7.79 8.21 0.20
N HIS A 61 -8.20 9.26 -0.50
CA HIS A 61 -7.96 9.41 -1.93
C HIS A 61 -6.47 9.59 -2.24
N ASN A 62 -5.78 10.46 -1.49
CA ASN A 62 -4.35 10.71 -1.64
C ASN A 62 -3.53 9.44 -1.34
N TYR A 63 -3.91 8.71 -0.30
CA TYR A 63 -3.28 7.44 0.05
C TYR A 63 -3.45 6.41 -1.07
N MET A 64 -4.67 6.26 -1.58
CA MET A 64 -4.97 5.39 -2.72
C MET A 64 -4.19 5.76 -3.97
N TYR A 65 -4.12 7.05 -4.30
CA TYR A 65 -3.33 7.54 -5.42
C TYR A 65 -1.84 7.22 -5.26
N ALA A 66 -1.28 7.44 -4.06
CA ALA A 66 0.12 7.12 -3.78
C ALA A 66 0.40 5.61 -3.88
N LEU A 67 -0.54 4.78 -3.41
CA LEU A 67 -0.47 3.33 -3.51
C LEU A 67 -0.45 2.86 -4.97
N ASP A 68 -1.35 3.39 -5.80
CA ASP A 68 -1.39 3.10 -7.24
C ASP A 68 -0.14 3.54 -7.97
N SER A 69 0.36 4.74 -7.66
CA SER A 69 1.60 5.24 -8.25
C SER A 69 2.80 4.35 -7.89
N LYS A 70 2.85 3.83 -6.65
CA LYS A 70 3.92 2.94 -6.20
C LYS A 70 3.86 1.59 -6.92
N ILE A 71 2.68 0.98 -7.05
CA ILE A 71 2.48 -0.27 -7.79
C ILE A 71 2.94 -0.10 -9.24
N LYS A 72 2.50 0.97 -9.92
CA LYS A 72 2.89 1.25 -11.31
C LYS A 72 4.40 1.39 -11.48
N THR A 73 5.06 2.07 -10.54
CA THR A 73 6.52 2.26 -10.58
C THR A 73 7.25 0.93 -10.42
N LEU A 74 6.82 0.08 -9.48
CA LEU A 74 7.42 -1.24 -9.26
C LEU A 74 7.17 -2.17 -10.45
N GLN A 75 5.97 -2.13 -11.04
CA GLN A 75 5.65 -2.91 -12.24
C GLN A 75 6.54 -2.51 -13.40
N LYS A 76 6.74 -1.21 -13.61
CA LYS A 76 7.66 -0.71 -14.64
C LYS A 76 9.10 -1.17 -14.40
N GLU A 77 9.60 -1.12 -13.16
CA GLU A 77 10.94 -1.63 -12.82
C GLU A 77 11.06 -3.15 -13.09
N PHE A 78 9.99 -3.91 -12.85
CA PHE A 78 9.95 -5.34 -13.14
C PHE A 78 9.92 -5.63 -14.65
N ASP A 79 9.15 -4.86 -15.43
CA ASP A 79 9.02 -5.06 -16.87
C ASP A 79 10.31 -4.64 -17.62
N GLU A 80 11.07 -3.70 -17.06
CA GLU A 80 12.36 -3.21 -17.62
C GLU A 80 13.57 -4.07 -17.23
N LEU A 81 13.40 -5.09 -16.36
CA LEU A 81 14.49 -5.95 -15.88
C LEU A 81 15.00 -6.90 -16.96
#